data_AF-A0A933L011-F1
#
_entry.id   AF-A0A933L011-F1
#
_cell.length_a   1.000
_cell.length_b   1.000
_cell.length_c   1.000
_cell.angle_alpha   90.00
_cell.angle_beta   90.00
_cell.angle_gamma   90.00
#
_symmetry.space_group_name_H-M   'P 1'
#
loop_
_entity.id
_entity.type
_entity.pdbx_description
1 polymer ?
#
loop_
_entity_poly.entity_id
_entity_poly.type
_entity_poly.pdbx_seq_one_letter_code
_entity_poly.pdbx_strand_id
1 'polypeptide(L)' 'MGVIEKVIVSDETLRRLEDEARRNGHTVAQEAALRIENEASRPSREEMLERLRAFRESLPAQTTDSLTLLREDRDR' A
#
# COMPACT_ATOMS: atom_id res chain seq x y z
N MET A 1 8.64 3.58 -29.67
CA MET A 1 7.29 3.76 -30.22
C MET A 1 6.33 3.73 -29.05
N GLY A 2 5.80 4.88 -28.62
CA GLY A 2 4.85 4.93 -27.49
C GLY A 2 3.47 4.44 -27.93
N VAL A 3 2.79 3.67 -27.09
CA VAL A 3 1.40 3.27 -27.32
C VAL A 3 0.52 4.43 -26.87
N ILE A 4 -0.33 4.94 -27.77
CA ILE A 4 -1.35 5.94 -27.41
C ILE A 4 -2.63 5.16 -27.09
N GLU A 5 -2.93 5.00 -25.79
CA GLU A 5 -4.19 4.41 -25.35
C GLU A 5 -5.23 5.51 -25.10
N LYS A 6 -6.41 5.35 -25.69
CA LYS A 6 -7.55 6.25 -25.47
C LYS A 6 -8.36 5.73 -24.28
N VAL A 7 -8.31 6.45 -23.16
CA VAL A 7 -9.12 6.16 -21.98
C VAL A 7 -10.37 7.05 -21.99
N ILE A 8 -11.55 6.43 -21.85
CA ILE A 8 -12.81 7.16 -21.71
C ILE A 8 -13.13 7.27 -20.22
N VAL A 9 -13.31 8.49 -19.74
CA VAL A 9 -13.64 8.79 -18.34
C VAL A 9 -14.87 9.68 -18.27
N SER A 10 -15.52 9.70 -17.10
CA SER A 10 -16.61 10.64 -16.83
C SER A 10 -16.08 12.07 -16.65
N ASP A 11 -16.93 13.07 -16.90
CA ASP A 11 -16.62 14.49 -16.66
C ASP A 11 -16.20 14.76 -15.21
N GLU A 12 -16.82 14.10 -14.24
CA GLU A 12 -16.47 14.22 -12.83
C GLU A 12 -15.04 13.73 -12.57
N THR A 13 -14.68 12.58 -13.15
CA THR A 13 -13.33 12.01 -13.04
C THR A 13 -12.30 12.93 -13.67
N LEU A 14 -12.59 13.50 -14.85
CA LEU A 14 -11.70 14.43 -15.52
C LEU A 14 -11.45 15.69 -14.67
N ARG A 15 -12.51 16.29 -14.10
CA ARG A 15 -12.39 17.46 -13.22
C ARG A 15 -11.55 17.19 -11.98
N ARG A 16 -11.69 16.01 -11.38
CA ARG A 16 -10.85 15.61 -10.23
C ARG A 16 -9.39 15.52 -10.63
N LEU A 17 -9.09 14.86 -11.75
CA LEU A 17 -7.73 14.73 -12.26
C LEU A 17 -7.10 16.09 -12.58
N GLU A 18 -7.87 17.02 -13.15
CA GLU A 18 -7.39 18.39 -13.40
C GLU A 18 -7.04 19.15 -12.12
N ASP A 19 -7.86 18.99 -11.07
CA ASP A 19 -7.60 19.65 -9.79
C ASP A 19 -6.39 19.05 -9.07
N GLU A 20 -6.27 17.71 -9.07
CA GLU A 20 -5.11 16.98 -8.54
C GLU A 20 -3.83 17.36 -9.30
N ALA A 21 -3.88 17.38 -10.64
CA ALA A 21 -2.75 17.78 -11.48
C ALA A 21 -2.29 19.21 -11.20
N ARG A 22 -3.24 20.14 -11.02
CA ARG A 22 -2.93 21.53 -10.66
C ARG A 22 -2.26 21.63 -9.29
N ARG A 23 -2.72 20.87 -8.30
CA ARG A 23 -2.13 20.88 -6.95
C ARG A 23 -0.72 20.28 -6.92
N ASN A 24 -0.50 19.23 -7.70
CA ASN A 24 0.76 18.48 -7.71
C ASN A 24 1.77 19.04 -8.72
N GLY A 25 1.38 20.03 -9.55
CA GLY A 25 2.26 20.61 -10.58
C GLY A 25 2.51 19.67 -11.75
N HIS A 26 1.59 18.74 -12.00
CA HIS A 26 1.68 17.72 -13.04
C HIS A 26 0.72 18.03 -14.20
N THR A 27 0.90 17.34 -15.32
CA THR A 27 -0.12 17.32 -16.39
C THR A 27 -1.20 16.29 -16.07
N VAL A 28 -2.41 16.46 -16.64
CA VAL A 28 -3.51 15.49 -16.46
C VAL A 28 -3.11 14.07 -16.89
N ALA A 29 -2.33 13.96 -17.97
CA ALA A 29 -1.82 12.67 -18.43
C ALA A 29 -0.83 12.03 -17.44
N GLN A 30 0.04 12.83 -16.82
CA GLN A 30 0.97 12.34 -15.80
C GLN A 30 0.25 11.90 -14.53
N GLU A 31 -0.73 12.67 -14.03
CA GLU A 31 -1.53 12.25 -12.88
C GLU A 31 -2.35 10.99 -13.16
N ALA A 32 -2.94 10.91 -14.35
CA ALA A 32 -3.68 9.71 -14.75
C ALA A 32 -2.76 8.48 -14.77
N ALA A 33 -1.56 8.61 -15.33
CA ALA A 33 -0.57 7.53 -15.34
C ALA A 33 -0.17 7.11 -13.92
N LEU A 34 0.21 8.07 -13.06
CA LEU A 34 0.57 7.80 -11.67
C LEU A 34 -0.55 7.12 -10.89
N ARG A 35 -1.81 7.51 -11.14
CA ARG A 35 -2.97 6.91 -10.49
C ARG A 35 -3.17 5.46 -10.92
N ILE A 36 -3.03 5.18 -12.22
CA ILE A 36 -3.11 3.81 -12.77
C ILE A 36 -1.96 2.96 -12.21
N GLU A 37 -0.73 3.48 -12.19
CA GLU A 37 0.43 2.77 -11.65
C GLU A 37 0.27 2.48 -10.15
N ASN A 38 -0.28 3.42 -9.39
CA ASN A 38 -0.56 3.24 -7.96
C ASN A 38 -1.68 2.21 -7.72
N GLU A 39 -2.72 2.18 -8.56
CA GLU A 39 -3.76 1.14 -8.48
C GLU A 39 -3.21 -0.23 -8.87
N ALA A 40 -2.36 -0.31 -9.91
CA ALA A 40 -1.72 -1.55 -10.33
C ALA A 40 -0.69 -2.07 -9.31
N SER A 41 0.00 -1.17 -8.61
CA SER A 41 0.99 -1.52 -7.58
C SER A 41 0.40 -1.79 -6.21
N ARG A 42 -0.93 -1.66 -6.03
CA ARG A 42 -1.57 -2.07 -4.78
C ARG A 42 -1.48 -3.59 -4.66
N PRO A 43 -0.73 -4.13 -3.69
CA PRO A 43 -0.66 -5.57 -3.51
C PRO A 43 -2.07 -6.08 -3.27
N SER A 44 -2.43 -7.17 -3.93
CA SER A 44 -3.69 -7.84 -3.66
C SER A 44 -3.77 -8.19 -2.19
N ARG A 45 -4.98 -8.22 -1.63
CA ARG A 45 -5.19 -8.58 -0.21
C ARG A 45 -4.48 -9.89 0.15
N GLU A 46 -4.45 -10.84 -0.78
CA GLU A 46 -3.74 -12.11 -0.66
C GLU A 46 -2.22 -11.93 -0.59
N GLU A 47 -1.62 -11.16 -1.49
CA GLU A 47 -0.18 -10.85 -1.45
C GLU A 47 0.23 -10.12 -0.16
N MET A 48 -0.65 -9.25 0.36
CA MET A 48 -0.43 -8.58 1.63
C MET A 48 -0.47 -9.57 2.81
N LEU A 49 -1.39 -10.53 2.79
CA LEU A 49 -1.47 -11.59 3.80
C LEU A 49 -0.29 -12.55 3.73
N GLU A 50 0.20 -12.88 2.52
CA GLU A 50 1.40 -13.70 2.36
C GLU A 50 2.65 -12.99 2.88
N ARG A 51 2.82 -11.69 2.58
CA ARG A 51 3.91 -10.89 3.17
C ARG A 51 3.84 -10.84 4.69
N LEU A 52 2.63 -10.74 5.26
CA LEU A 52 2.44 -10.78 6.72
C LEU A 52 2.74 -12.15 7.32
N ARG A 53 2.39 -13.25 6.63
CA ARG A 53 2.74 -14.61 7.06
C ARG A 53 4.25 -14.84 7.02
N ALA A 54 4.89 -14.50 5.90
CA ALA A 54 6.34 -14.59 5.76
C ALA A 54 7.07 -13.74 6.80
N PHE A 55 6.57 -12.53 7.08
CA PHE A 55 7.11 -11.69 8.15
C PHE A 55 6.95 -12.35 9.52
N ARG A 56 5.77 -12.89 9.84
CA ARG A 56 5.52 -13.63 11.09
C ARG A 56 6.43 -14.85 11.25
N GLU A 57 6.69 -15.58 10.17
CA GLU A 57 7.59 -16.75 10.18
C GLU A 57 9.06 -16.36 10.27
N SER A 58 9.43 -15.17 9.77
CA SER A 58 10.80 -14.63 9.89
C SER A 58 11.12 -14.11 11.29
N LEU A 59 10.09 -13.84 12.11
CA LEU A 59 10.28 -13.45 13.50
C LEU A 59 10.67 -14.67 14.33
N PRO A 60 11.70 -14.57 15.18
CA PRO A 60 12.02 -15.64 16.12
C PRO A 60 10.79 -15.91 16.98
N ALA A 61 10.51 -17.19 17.27
CA ALA A 61 9.44 -17.58 18.18
C ALA A 61 9.54 -16.69 19.43
N GLN A 62 8.47 -15.97 19.77
CA GLN A 62 8.44 -15.17 20.98
C GLN A 62 8.49 -16.13 22.17
N THR A 63 9.71 -16.47 22.59
CA THR A 63 10.02 -17.34 23.71
C THR A 63 10.11 -16.57 25.02
N THR A 64 9.81 -15.27 25.01
CA THR A 64 9.59 -14.53 26.25
C THR A 64 8.15 -14.72 26.67
N ASP A 65 7.89 -15.87 27.30
CA ASP A 65 6.69 -16.12 28.05
C ASP A 65 6.61 -15.04 29.15
N SER A 66 5.82 -14.00 28.91
CA SER A 66 5.71 -12.84 29.80
C SER A 66 5.17 -13.25 31.18
N LEU A 67 4.54 -14.43 31.29
CA LEU A 67 4.13 -15.01 32.56
C LEU A 67 5.30 -15.53 33.39
N THR A 68 6.42 -15.92 32.76
CA THR A 68 7.63 -16.39 33.46
C THR A 68 8.35 -15.23 34.13
N LEU A 69 8.45 -14.07 33.46
CA LEU A 69 9.04 -12.86 34.04
C LEU A 69 8.21 -12.29 35.20
N LEU A 70 6.88 -12.40 35.12
CA LEU A 70 5.98 -11.98 36.20
C LEU A 70 6.00 -12.93 37.43
N ARG A 71 6.42 -14.19 37.26
CA ARG A 71 6.60 -15.13 38.37
C ARG A 71 7.92 -14.86 39.11
N GLU A 72 8.99 -14.56 38.39
CA GLU A 72 10.32 -14.29 38.98
C GLU A 72 10.32 -13.03 39.86
N ASP A 73 9.54 -12.01 39.50
CA ASP A 73 9.43 -10.76 40.28
C ASP A 73 8.62 -10.93 41.59
N ARG A 74 7.79 -11.99 41.69
CA ARG A 74 6.95 -12.27 42.87
C ARG A 74 7.66 -13.09 43.94
N ASP A 75 8.70 -13.83 43.57
CA ASP A 75 9.49 -14.68 44.48
C ASP A 75 10.69 -13.95 45.13
N ARG A 76 10.73 -12.61 45.02
CA ARG A 76 11.75 -11.73 45.65
C ARG A 76 11.16 -10.86 46.73
#